data_AF-A0A9Q0JL29-F1
#
_entry.id   AF-A0A9Q0JL29-F1
#
_cell.length_a   1.000
_cell.length_b   1.000
_cell.length_c   1.000
_cell.angle_alpha   90.00
_cell.angle_beta   90.00
_cell.angle_gamma   90.00
#
_symmetry.space_group_name_H-M   'P 1'
#
loop_
_entity.id
_entity.type
_entity.pdbx_description
1 polymer ?
#
loop_
_entity_poly.entity_id
_entity_poly.type
_entity_poly.pdbx_seq_one_letter_code
_entity_poly.pdbx_strand_id
1 'polypeptide(L)' 'MLEPIKSVLLLSYNDLPYRLKHCFLYFCLFPEDYEIERERLARLWMAEGFIENVRGLTPEEIADR' A
#
# COMPACT_ATOMS: atom_id res chain seq x y z
N MET A 1 -7.85 24.57 9.00
CA MET A 1 -6.43 24.44 8.60
C MET A 1 -6.08 23.05 8.08
N LEU A 2 -6.76 21.97 8.50
CA LEU A 2 -6.55 20.61 7.98
C LEU A 2 -7.26 20.30 6.64
N GLU A 3 -8.31 21.04 6.30
CA GLU A 3 -9.10 20.78 5.09
C GLU A 3 -8.31 20.82 3.77
N PRO A 4 -7.38 21.78 3.55
CA PRO A 4 -6.54 21.77 2.35
C PRO A 4 -5.67 20.49 2.25
N ILE A 5 -5.14 20.01 3.38
CA ILE A 5 -4.29 18.81 3.43
C ILE A 5 -5.13 17.57 3.10
N LYS A 6 -6.33 17.46 3.68
CA LYS A 6 -7.26 16.37 3.35
C LYS A 6 -7.63 16.38 1.87
N SER A 7 -7.88 17.55 1.28
CA SER A 7 -8.19 17.67 -0.15
C SER A 7 -7.04 17.20 -1.02
N VAL A 8 -5.80 17.60 -0.71
CA VAL A 8 -4.62 17.16 -1.47
C VAL A 8 -4.42 15.65 -1.35
N LEU A 9 -4.52 15.08 -0.14
CA LEU A 9 -4.39 13.64 0.07
C LEU A 9 -5.47 12.86 -0.67
N LEU A 10 -6.72 13.34 -0.65
CA LEU A 10 -7.83 12.72 -1.38
C LEU A 10 -7.62 12.78 -2.89
N LEU A 11 -7.11 13.89 -3.43
CA LEU A 11 -6.77 14.01 -4.85
C LEU A 11 -5.65 13.03 -5.22
N SER A 12 -4.56 12.99 -4.45
CA SER A 12 -3.47 12.04 -4.67
C SER A 12 -3.96 10.59 -4.60
N TYR A 13 -4.82 10.27 -3.64
CA TYR A 13 -5.41 8.93 -3.53
C TYR A 13 -6.31 8.60 -4.73
N ASN A 14 -7.08 9.57 -5.24
CA ASN A 14 -7.94 9.38 -6.39
C ASN A 14 -7.15 9.12 -7.67
N ASP A 15 -5.98 9.74 -7.82
CA ASP A 15 -5.09 9.58 -8.97
C ASP A 15 -4.26 8.29 -8.94
N LEU A 16 -4.21 7.58 -7.80
CA LEU A 16 -3.51 6.30 -7.72
C LEU A 16 -4.12 5.23 -8.65
N PRO A 17 -3.28 4.37 -9.27
CA PRO A 17 -3.74 3.13 -9.90
C PRO A 17 -4.59 2.29 -8.94
N TYR A 18 -5.61 1.61 -9.47
CA TYR A 18 -6.58 0.86 -8.68
C TYR A 18 -5.95 -0.11 -7.67
N ARG A 19 -4.88 -0.82 -8.04
CA ARG A 19 -4.19 -1.75 -7.12
C ARG A 19 -3.49 -1.02 -5.98
N LEU A 20 -2.86 0.12 -6.26
CA LEU A 20 -2.13 0.90 -5.26
C LEU A 20 -3.06 1.57 -4.25
N LYS A 21 -4.32 1.82 -4.60
CA LYS A 21 -5.35 2.28 -3.66
C LYS A 21 -5.57 1.28 -2.52
N HIS A 22 -5.66 -0.01 -2.85
CA HIS A 22 -5.82 -1.07 -1.85
C HIS A 22 -4.57 -1.23 -0.98
N CYS A 23 -3.38 -1.22 -1.58
CA CYS A 23 -2.11 -1.22 -0.83
C CYS A 23 -2.04 -0.03 0.15
N PHE A 24 -2.41 1.17 -0.30
CA PHE A 24 -2.41 2.38 0.53
C PHE A 24 -3.42 2.31 1.69
N LEU A 25 -4.65 1.83 1.44
CA LEU A 25 -5.64 1.69 2.50
C LEU A 25 -5.26 0.62 3.54
N TYR A 26 -4.42 -0.35 3.17
CA TYR A 26 -3.97 -1.39 4.09
C TYR A 26 -3.21 -0.83 5.30
N PHE A 27 -2.54 0.31 5.14
CA PHE A 27 -1.84 0.99 6.24
C PHE A 27 -2.79 1.40 7.37
N CYS A 28 -4.07 1.67 7.08
CA CYS A 28 -5.08 2.02 8.09
C CYS A 28 -5.38 0.89 9.09
N LEU A 29 -4.93 -0.34 8.81
CA LEU A 29 -5.09 -1.49 9.71
C LEU A 29 -4.03 -1.53 10.82
N PHE A 30 -2.94 -0.78 10.67
CA PHE A 30 -1.88 -0.71 11.68
C PHE A 30 -2.16 0.43 12.67
N PRO A 31 -1.71 0.30 13.93
CA PRO A 31 -1.75 1.41 14.88
C PRO A 31 -1.01 2.64 14.34
N GLU A 32 -1.39 3.82 14.84
CA GLU A 32 -0.62 5.04 14.59
C GLU A 32 0.83 4.86 15.05
N ASP A 33 1.77 5.41 14.26
CA ASP A 33 3.22 5.34 14.47
C ASP A 33 3.82 3.91 14.52
N TYR A 34 3.08 2.91 14.03
CA TYR A 34 3.57 1.54 13.99
C TYR A 34 4.66 1.34 12.91
N GLU A 35 5.81 0.81 13.32
CA GLU A 35 6.88 0.45 12.40
C GLU A 35 6.53 -0.84 11.65
N ILE A 36 6.43 -0.74 10.32
CA ILE A 36 6.11 -1.86 9.44
C ILE A 36 7.36 -2.28 8.68
N GLU A 37 7.81 -3.52 8.90
CA GLU A 37 8.87 -4.12 8.10
C GLU A 37 8.40 -4.32 6.65
N ARG A 38 9.20 -3.82 5.69
CA ARG A 38 8.89 -3.88 4.25
C ARG A 38 8.57 -5.30 3.76
N GLU A 39 9.37 -6.28 4.15
CA GLU A 39 9.20 -7.69 3.76
C GLU A 39 7.89 -8.28 4.31
N ARG A 40 7.53 -7.88 5.54
CA ARG A 40 6.26 -8.29 6.13
C ARG A 40 5.10 -7.68 5.36
N LEU A 41 5.18 -6.40 5.02
CA LEU A 41 4.14 -5.71 4.27
C LEU A 41 3.93 -6.31 2.87
N ALA A 42 5.01 -6.59 2.15
CA ALA A 42 4.97 -7.21 0.83
C ALA A 42 4.27 -8.59 0.88
N ARG A 43 4.60 -9.41 1.89
CA ARG A 43 3.94 -10.70 2.12
C ARG A 43 2.45 -10.56 2.44
N LEU A 44 2.07 -9.56 3.24
CA LEU A 44 0.66 -9.29 3.55
C LEU A 44 -0.10 -8.86 2.30
N TRP A 45 0.42 -7.93 1.50
CA TRP A 45 -0.20 -7.52 0.25
C TRP A 45 -0.33 -8.67 -0.76
N MET A 46 0.64 -9.59 -0.78
CA MET A 46 0.52 -10.80 -1.61
C MET A 46 -0.59 -11.73 -1.10
N ALA A 47 -0.69 -11.93 0.21
CA ALA A 47 -1.72 -12.78 0.81
C ALA A 47 -3.15 -12.25 0.56
N GLU A 48 -3.31 -10.92 0.58
CA GLU A 48 -4.57 -10.23 0.25
C GLU A 48 -4.85 -10.17 -1.27
N GLY A 49 -3.87 -10.55 -2.11
CA GLY A 49 -3.98 -10.51 -3.56
C GLY A 49 -3.88 -9.11 -4.17
N PHE A 50 -3.36 -8.13 -3.43
CA PHE A 50 -3.16 -6.76 -3.93
C PHE A 50 -2.01 -6.69 -4.94
N ILE A 51 -0.98 -7.50 -4.71
CA ILE A 51 0.12 -7.73 -5.64
C ILE A 51 0.04 -9.14 -6.23
N GLU A 52 0.40 -9.27 -7.50
CA GLU A 52 0.34 -10.55 -8.20
C GLU A 52 1.48 -11.47 -7.78
N ASN A 53 1.25 -12.79 -7.79
CA ASN A 53 2.34 -13.75 -7.69
C ASN A 53 2.96 -13.96 -9.07
N VAL A 54 4.16 -13.40 -9.28
CA VAL A 54 4.92 -13.56 -10.51
C VAL A 54 5.97 -14.64 -10.28
N ARG A 55 5.91 -15.73 -11.06
CA ARG A 55 6.88 -16.82 -10.97
C ARG A 55 8.30 -16.29 -11.12
N GLY A 56 9.17 -16.65 -10.18
CA GLY A 56 10.58 -16.27 -10.18
C GLY A 56 10.88 -14.91 -9.56
N LEU A 57 9.87 -14.19 -9.05
CA LEU A 57 10.06 -12.99 -8.25
C LEU A 57 9.57 -13.22 -6.82
N THR A 58 10.28 -12.63 -5.87
CA THR A 58 9.89 -12.55 -4.46
C THR A 58 8.78 -11.51 -4.27
N PRO A 59 7.95 -11.63 -3.21
CA PRO A 59 6.95 -10.62 -2.88
C PRO A 59 7.54 -9.20 -2.79
N GLU A 60 8.74 -9.09 -2.25
CA GLU A 60 9.50 -7.86 -2.09
C GLU A 60 9.82 -7.24 -3.45
N GLU A 61 10.35 -8.03 -4.39
CA GLU A 61 10.66 -7.56 -5.76
C GLU A 61 9.40 -7.16 -6.53
N ILE A 62 8.24 -7.75 -6.23
CA ILE A 62 6.98 -7.38 -6.88
C ILE A 62 6.39 -6.10 -6.27
N ALA A 63 6.52 -5.92 -4.96
CA ALA A 63 6.06 -4.74 -4.25
C ALA A 63 6.87 -3.47 -4.61
N ASP A 64 8.12 -3.64 -5.05
CA ASP A 64 9.02 -2.54 -5.42
C ASP A 64 8.84 -2.05 -6.88
N ARG A 65 7.95 -2.66 -7.68
CA ARG A 65 7.70 -2.31 -9.09
C ARG A 65 6.62 -1.25 -9.27
#